data_AF-A0A520A9V3-F1
#
_entry.id   AF-A0A520A9V3-F1
#
_cell.length_a   1.000
_cell.length_b   1.000
_cell.length_c   1.000
_cell.angle_alpha   90.00
_cell.angle_beta   90.00
_cell.angle_gamma   90.00
#
_symmetry.space_group_name_H-M   'P 1'
#
loop_
_entity.id
_entity.type
_entity.pdbx_description
1 polymer ?
#
loop_
_entity_poly.entity_id
_entity_poly.type
_entity_poly.pdbx_seq_one_letter_code
_entity_poly.pdbx_strand_id
1 'polypeptide(L)'
;MRRFIIYLITVYLLLGLIWLIVGSWLISRFVHFIDPENLIYVYHLKNLLFLVVSVTSIVLIMRNRYSKLLSAEQSVNKELSDSRKQLSKILQDYNYVNKATNDCIWDYNIIKDELRWVSGYLELFGYEDGGTIKDSFWHMQKIHPEDRDRTVSLFQDLLKRKDQRWNVEYRYICSDGKYKYVKDRGYLLLNEQLEPFRMVGAIQDIHQIKIYQQQLELQNEKLKEIAWLNSHEIRRPLSNITGVIPLIKDSLDDRDSLLQLIDVLELSTEELEQSIQKVNAQAK
;
A
#
# COMPACT_ATOMS: atom_id res chain seq x y z
N MET A 1 -25.06 3.80 37.74
CA MET A 1 -25.02 3.22 39.11
C MET A 1 -26.03 3.91 40.06
N ARG A 2 -25.98 5.23 40.23
CA ARG A 2 -26.86 6.01 41.12
C ARG A 2 -28.38 5.79 40.90
N ARG A 3 -28.85 5.78 39.65
CA ARG A 3 -30.27 5.53 39.31
C ARG A 3 -30.76 4.12 39.69
N PHE A 4 -29.89 3.11 39.62
CA PHE A 4 -30.24 1.73 39.97
C PHE A 4 -30.34 1.54 41.49
N ILE A 5 -29.43 2.15 42.24
CA ILE A 5 -29.47 2.14 43.71
C ILE A 5 -30.76 2.82 44.20
N ILE A 6 -31.10 3.98 43.63
CA ILE A 6 -32.35 4.70 43.93
C ILE A 6 -33.56 3.80 43.62
N TYR A 7 -33.58 3.17 42.44
CA TYR A 7 -34.65 2.24 42.06
C TYR A 7 -34.79 1.07 43.05
N LEU A 8 -33.69 0.40 43.41
CA LEU A 8 -33.68 -0.71 44.36
C LEU A 8 -34.23 -0.27 45.73
N ILE A 9 -33.81 0.90 46.23
CA ILE A 9 -34.29 1.48 47.48
C ILE A 9 -35.78 1.78 47.40
N THR A 10 -36.26 2.40 46.31
CA THR A 10 -37.69 2.72 46.16
C THR A 10 -38.56 1.46 46.10
N VAL A 11 -38.13 0.42 45.38
CA VAL A 11 -38.85 -0.86 45.29
C VAL A 11 -38.85 -1.57 46.65
N TYR A 12 -37.72 -1.56 47.38
CA TYR A 12 -37.63 -2.14 48.71
C TYR A 12 -38.56 -1.43 49.71
N LEU A 13 -38.59 -0.09 49.70
CA LEU A 13 -39.47 0.70 50.56
C LEU A 13 -40.95 0.42 50.27
N LEU A 14 -41.34 0.30 49.00
CA LEU A 14 -42.70 -0.07 48.61
C LEU A 14 -43.08 -1.48 49.06
N LEU A 15 -42.20 -2.46 48.86
CA LEU A 15 -42.42 -3.84 49.32
C LEU A 15 -42.50 -3.92 50.85
N GLY A 16 -41.66 -3.18 51.56
CA GLY A 16 -41.71 -3.07 53.01
C GLY A 16 -43.02 -2.46 53.50
N LEU A 17 -43.50 -1.39 52.86
CA LEU A 17 -44.77 -0.76 53.19
C LEU A 17 -45.96 -1.71 52.95
N ILE A 18 -45.97 -2.42 51.82
CA ILE A 18 -46.98 -3.46 51.53
C ILE A 18 -46.93 -4.57 52.59
N TRP A 19 -45.74 -5.05 52.95
CA TRP A 19 -45.56 -6.08 53.98
C TRP A 19 -46.08 -5.64 55.36
N LEU A 20 -45.83 -4.38 55.73
CA LEU A 20 -46.33 -3.81 56.97
C LEU A 20 -47.86 -3.79 56.99
N ILE A 21 -48.49 -3.28 55.94
CA ILE A 21 -49.96 -3.17 55.85
C ILE A 21 -50.60 -4.56 55.80
N VAL A 22 -50.21 -5.38 54.83
CA VAL A 22 -50.80 -6.71 54.60
C VAL A 22 -50.53 -7.63 55.78
N GLY A 23 -49.30 -7.67 56.27
CA GLY A 23 -48.97 -8.54 57.39
C GLY A 23 -49.67 -8.15 58.69
N SER A 24 -49.90 -6.85 58.94
CA SER A 24 -50.66 -6.41 60.11
C SER A 24 -52.16 -6.71 59.97
N TRP A 25 -52.71 -6.51 58.76
CA TRP A 25 -54.07 -6.91 58.44
C TRP A 25 -54.29 -8.42 58.62
N LEU A 26 -53.35 -9.25 58.16
CA LEU A 26 -53.42 -10.71 58.28
C LEU A 26 -53.40 -11.16 59.75
N ILE A 27 -52.49 -10.63 60.56
CA ILE A 27 -52.44 -10.93 61.99
C ILE A 27 -53.75 -10.50 62.68
N SER A 28 -54.28 -9.31 62.37
CA SER A 28 -55.55 -8.83 62.94
C SER A 28 -56.75 -9.71 62.56
N ARG A 29 -56.73 -10.33 61.38
CA ARG A 29 -57.81 -11.23 60.92
C ARG A 29 -57.82 -12.56 61.67
N PHE A 30 -56.65 -13.05 62.07
CA PHE A 30 -56.49 -14.35 62.73
C PHE A 30 -56.22 -14.25 64.24
N VAL A 31 -56.17 -13.03 64.80
CA VAL A 31 -55.87 -12.78 66.22
C VAL A 31 -56.81 -13.54 67.16
N HIS A 32 -58.07 -13.74 66.78
CA HIS A 32 -59.06 -14.45 67.60
C HIS A 32 -58.82 -15.98 67.69
N PHE A 33 -57.98 -16.53 66.82
CA PHE A 33 -57.63 -17.96 66.80
C PHE A 33 -56.26 -18.24 67.45
N ILE A 34 -55.56 -17.21 67.92
CA ILE A 34 -54.20 -17.29 68.46
C ILE A 34 -54.23 -16.89 69.93
N ASP A 35 -53.63 -17.71 70.80
CA ASP A 35 -53.54 -17.38 72.22
C ASP A 35 -52.79 -16.05 72.44
N PRO A 36 -53.22 -15.19 73.38
CA PRO A 36 -52.59 -13.89 73.63
C PRO A 36 -51.09 -13.97 73.92
N GLU A 37 -50.63 -15.03 74.61
CA GLU A 37 -49.21 -15.27 74.90
C GLU A 37 -48.38 -15.57 73.64
N ASN A 38 -48.99 -16.16 72.61
CA ASN A 38 -48.33 -16.54 71.37
C ASN A 38 -48.25 -15.40 70.33
N LEU A 39 -49.02 -14.32 70.52
CA LEU A 39 -49.13 -13.22 69.55
C LEU A 39 -47.79 -12.51 69.31
N ILE A 40 -46.99 -12.30 70.37
CA ILE A 40 -45.67 -11.67 70.31
C ILE A 40 -44.72 -12.48 69.41
N TYR A 41 -44.73 -13.81 69.56
CA TYR A 41 -43.91 -14.71 68.74
C TYR A 41 -44.30 -14.64 67.25
N VAL A 42 -45.59 -14.51 66.93
CA VAL A 42 -46.06 -14.37 65.54
C VAL A 42 -45.56 -13.06 64.90
N TYR A 43 -45.54 -11.94 65.63
CA TYR A 43 -44.96 -10.69 65.14
C TYR A 43 -43.45 -10.81 64.89
N HIS A 44 -42.71 -11.43 65.82
CA HIS A 44 -41.27 -11.65 65.63
C HIS A 44 -40.99 -12.56 64.43
N LEU A 45 -41.76 -13.64 64.25
CA LEU A 45 -41.63 -14.55 63.12
C LEU A 45 -41.92 -13.86 61.78
N LYS A 46 -42.98 -13.04 61.71
CA LYS A 46 -43.29 -12.22 60.52
C LYS A 46 -42.11 -11.31 60.15
N ASN A 47 -41.53 -10.62 61.14
CA ASN A 47 -40.43 -9.68 60.90
C ASN A 47 -39.15 -10.41 60.46
N LEU A 48 -38.86 -11.56 61.07
CA LEU A 48 -37.73 -12.41 60.68
C LEU A 48 -37.89 -12.89 59.22
N LEU A 49 -39.09 -13.35 58.85
CA LEU A 49 -39.38 -13.83 57.50
C LEU A 49 -39.18 -12.72 56.45
N PHE A 50 -39.63 -11.50 56.74
CA PHE A 50 -39.38 -10.35 55.87
C PHE A 50 -37.89 -10.07 55.69
N LEU A 51 -37.11 -10.09 56.77
CA LEU A 51 -35.67 -9.84 56.70
C LEU A 51 -34.99 -10.89 55.81
N VAL A 52 -35.28 -12.17 56.03
CA VAL A 52 -34.70 -13.27 55.24
C VAL A 52 -35.08 -13.18 53.77
N VAL A 53 -36.37 -13.00 53.45
CA VAL A 53 -36.85 -12.92 52.06
C VAL A 53 -36.30 -11.68 51.34
N SER A 54 -36.22 -10.55 52.05
CA SER A 54 -35.77 -9.30 51.44
C SER A 54 -34.26 -9.28 51.17
N VAL A 55 -33.43 -9.76 52.11
CA VAL A 55 -31.98 -9.89 51.90
C VAL A 55 -31.68 -10.88 50.78
N THR A 56 -32.32 -12.05 50.78
CA THR A 56 -32.11 -13.05 49.71
C THR A 56 -32.52 -12.52 48.34
N SER A 57 -33.64 -11.79 48.25
CA SER A 57 -34.09 -11.14 47.01
C SER A 57 -33.11 -10.09 46.51
N ILE A 58 -32.61 -9.21 47.39
CA ILE A 58 -31.63 -8.18 47.02
C ILE A 58 -30.34 -8.84 46.52
N VAL A 59 -29.82 -9.84 47.24
CA VAL A 59 -28.61 -10.57 46.85
C VAL A 59 -28.79 -11.23 45.47
N LEU A 60 -29.94 -11.83 45.21
CA LEU A 60 -30.23 -12.48 43.92
C LEU A 60 -30.31 -11.47 42.77
N ILE A 61 -30.97 -10.34 42.98
CA ILE A 61 -31.04 -9.24 41.99
C ILE A 61 -29.65 -8.68 41.71
N MET A 62 -28.87 -8.43 42.76
CA MET A 62 -27.50 -7.93 42.63
C MET A 62 -26.61 -8.93 41.89
N ARG A 63 -26.68 -10.21 42.24
CA ARG A 63 -25.93 -11.29 41.58
C ARG A 63 -26.24 -11.35 40.09
N ASN A 64 -27.52 -11.34 39.71
CA ASN A 64 -27.93 -11.42 38.31
C ASN A 64 -27.53 -10.17 37.51
N ARG A 65 -27.51 -8.99 38.13
CA ARG A 65 -27.09 -7.77 37.44
C ARG A 65 -25.57 -7.68 37.33
N TYR A 66 -24.85 -8.08 38.38
CA TYR A 66 -23.39 -8.11 38.38
C TYR A 66 -22.87 -9.10 37.33
N SER A 67 -23.46 -10.29 37.20
CA SER A 67 -23.08 -11.27 36.17
C SER A 67 -23.28 -10.72 34.75
N LYS A 68 -24.40 -10.03 34.48
CA LYS A 68 -24.64 -9.37 33.18
C LYS A 68 -23.65 -8.26 32.85
N LEU A 69 -23.28 -7.45 33.86
CA LEU A 69 -22.29 -6.39 33.66
C LEU A 69 -20.89 -6.99 33.40
N LEU A 70 -20.52 -8.01 34.16
CA LEU A 70 -19.24 -8.70 34.00
C LEU A 70 -19.14 -9.38 32.62
N SER A 71 -20.21 -10.01 32.13
CA SER A 71 -20.20 -10.61 30.80
C SER A 71 -20.13 -9.57 29.67
N ALA A 72 -20.79 -8.42 29.83
CA ALA A 72 -20.71 -7.31 28.88
C ALA A 72 -19.31 -6.66 28.86
N GLU A 73 -18.69 -6.50 30.03
CA GLU A 73 -17.31 -6.03 30.13
C GLU A 73 -16.34 -7.00 29.46
N GLN A 74 -16.51 -8.31 29.71
CA GLN A 74 -15.69 -9.34 29.07
C GLN A 74 -15.84 -9.35 27.55
N SER A 75 -17.05 -9.17 27.01
CA SER A 75 -17.25 -9.13 25.56
C SER A 75 -16.58 -7.93 24.92
N VAL A 76 -16.69 -6.74 25.55
CA VAL A 76 -16.01 -5.52 25.06
C VAL A 76 -14.49 -5.67 25.13
N ASN A 77 -13.96 -6.21 26.23
CA ASN A 77 -12.51 -6.43 26.37
C ASN A 77 -11.99 -7.46 25.37
N LYS A 78 -12.79 -8.51 25.08
CA LYS A 78 -12.46 -9.49 24.06
C LYS A 78 -12.44 -8.86 22.67
N GLU A 79 -13.48 -8.11 22.32
CA GLU A 79 -13.55 -7.38 21.04
C GLU A 79 -12.37 -6.41 20.88
N LEU A 80 -12.07 -5.62 21.91
CA LEU A 80 -10.93 -4.70 21.91
C LEU A 80 -9.59 -5.44 21.74
N SER A 81 -9.41 -6.57 22.41
CA SER A 81 -8.23 -7.43 22.26
C SER A 81 -8.12 -7.96 20.83
N ASP A 82 -9.24 -8.42 20.25
CA ASP A 82 -9.27 -8.99 18.91
C ASP A 82 -9.00 -7.91 17.84
N SER A 83 -9.61 -6.73 17.95
CA SER A 83 -9.31 -5.59 17.08
C SER A 83 -7.85 -5.13 17.19
N ARG A 84 -7.27 -5.12 18.40
CA ARG A 84 -5.84 -4.81 18.60
C ARG A 84 -4.94 -5.84 17.92
N LYS A 85 -5.25 -7.13 18.02
CA LYS A 85 -4.51 -8.19 17.32
C LYS A 85 -4.61 -8.05 15.81
N GLN A 86 -5.80 -7.77 15.28
CA GLN A 86 -5.99 -7.53 13.85
C GLN A 86 -5.17 -6.33 13.36
N LEU A 87 -5.22 -5.21 14.09
CA LEU A 87 -4.43 -4.03 13.74
C LEU A 87 -2.93 -4.31 13.79
N SER A 88 -2.45 -5.00 14.83
CA SER A 88 -1.05 -5.41 14.96
C SER A 88 -0.61 -6.29 13.80
N LYS A 89 -1.47 -7.23 13.37
CA LYS A 89 -1.18 -8.10 12.23
C LYS A 89 -1.08 -7.32 10.92
N ILE A 90 -2.04 -6.42 10.66
CA ILE A 90 -2.03 -5.58 9.44
C ILE A 90 -0.78 -4.71 9.40
N LEU A 91 -0.38 -4.10 10.52
CA LEU A 91 0.85 -3.30 10.59
C LEU A 91 2.10 -4.16 10.36
N GLN A 92 2.12 -5.39 10.87
CA GLN A 92 3.23 -6.31 10.65
C GLN A 92 3.32 -6.75 9.19
N ASP A 93 2.19 -7.15 8.59
CA ASP A 93 2.11 -7.52 7.18
C ASP A 93 2.51 -6.35 6.28
N TYR A 94 2.06 -5.14 6.58
CA TYR A 94 2.46 -3.90 5.91
C TYR A 94 3.98 -3.69 5.95
N ASN A 95 4.60 -3.86 7.12
CA ASN A 95 6.05 -3.74 7.27
C ASN A 95 6.82 -4.83 6.48
N TYR A 96 6.30 -6.06 6.42
CA TYR A 96 6.92 -7.12 5.62
C TYR A 96 6.84 -6.84 4.13
N VAL A 97 5.69 -6.35 3.64
CA VAL A 97 5.53 -5.94 2.24
C VAL A 97 6.52 -4.84 1.89
N ASN A 98 6.61 -3.77 2.70
CA ASN A 98 7.55 -2.68 2.45
C ASN A 98 9.02 -3.15 2.43
N LYS A 99 9.40 -4.06 3.33
CA LYS A 99 10.75 -4.65 3.34
C LYS A 99 11.01 -5.54 2.13
N ALA A 100 10.01 -6.28 1.67
CA ALA A 100 10.14 -7.16 0.52
C ALA A 100 10.25 -6.39 -0.80
N THR A 101 9.56 -5.25 -0.93
CA THR A 101 9.67 -4.38 -2.12
C THR A 101 10.85 -3.42 -2.06
N ASN A 102 11.45 -3.25 -0.88
CA ASN A 102 12.52 -2.30 -0.60
C ASN A 102 12.15 -0.87 -1.03
N ASP A 103 10.87 -0.54 -0.90
CA ASP A 103 10.32 0.77 -1.25
C ASP A 103 10.49 1.76 -0.09
N CYS A 104 10.79 3.00 -0.42
CA CYS A 104 10.76 4.10 0.52
C CYS A 104 9.36 4.72 0.56
N ILE A 105 8.70 4.67 1.70
CA ILE A 105 7.34 5.17 1.89
C ILE A 105 7.37 6.61 2.38
N TRP A 106 6.51 7.44 1.81
CA TRP A 106 6.36 8.84 2.19
C TRP A 106 4.89 9.23 2.39
N ASP A 107 4.70 10.23 3.25
CA ASP A 107 3.41 10.80 3.63
C ASP A 107 3.53 12.32 3.61
N TYR A 108 2.82 12.94 2.68
CA TYR A 108 2.85 14.38 2.45
C TYR A 108 1.54 15.02 2.88
N ASN A 109 1.61 15.91 3.86
CA ASN A 109 0.50 16.76 4.26
C ASN A 109 0.53 18.05 3.44
N ILE A 110 -0.40 18.17 2.50
CA ILE A 110 -0.46 19.30 1.55
C ILE A 110 -0.83 20.60 2.26
N ILE A 111 -1.72 20.53 3.26
CA ILE A 111 -2.21 21.72 3.98
C ILE A 111 -1.08 22.34 4.81
N LYS A 112 -0.26 21.49 5.45
CA LYS A 112 0.83 21.93 6.33
C LYS A 112 2.17 22.08 5.62
N ASP A 113 2.24 21.66 4.37
CA ASP A 113 3.47 21.48 3.60
C ASP A 113 4.54 20.69 4.37
N GLU A 114 4.13 19.52 4.88
CA GLU A 114 4.95 18.63 5.70
C GLU A 114 5.12 17.26 5.03
N LEU A 115 6.36 16.91 4.67
CA LEU A 115 6.73 15.60 4.15
C LEU A 115 7.34 14.76 5.27
N ARG A 116 6.79 13.57 5.47
CA ARG A 116 7.31 12.58 6.40
C ARG A 116 7.72 11.33 5.64
N TRP A 117 8.97 10.92 5.82
CA TRP A 117 9.42 9.60 5.44
C TRP A 117 8.91 8.59 6.48
N VAL A 118 8.17 7.59 6.03
CA VAL A 118 7.51 6.61 6.90
C VAL A 118 8.41 5.38 7.12
N SER A 119 9.13 4.95 6.08
CA SER A 119 10.08 3.83 6.15
C SER A 119 10.96 3.78 4.90
N GLY A 120 12.13 3.15 4.97
CA GLY A 120 12.94 2.82 3.80
C GLY A 120 13.84 3.96 3.28
N TYR A 121 13.80 5.14 3.89
CA TYR A 121 14.58 6.30 3.43
C TYR A 121 16.09 6.10 3.63
N LEU A 122 16.46 5.53 4.78
CA LEU A 122 17.83 5.14 5.08
C LEU A 122 18.31 4.01 4.18
N GLU A 123 17.51 2.96 4.01
CA GLU A 123 17.88 1.79 3.23
C GLU A 123 18.03 2.11 1.74
N LEU A 124 17.16 2.97 1.20
CA LEU A 124 17.14 3.30 -0.23
C LEU A 124 18.18 4.36 -0.62
N PHE A 125 18.31 5.42 0.19
CA PHE A 125 19.11 6.61 -0.12
C PHE A 125 20.29 6.85 0.83
N GLY A 126 20.36 6.14 1.96
CA GLY A 126 21.42 6.27 2.96
C GLY A 126 21.33 7.53 3.85
N TYR A 127 20.20 8.25 3.82
CA TYR A 127 19.97 9.37 4.73
C TYR A 127 19.33 8.86 6.01
N GLU A 128 19.81 9.32 7.16
CA GLU A 128 19.11 9.07 8.42
C GLU A 128 17.69 9.65 8.37
N ASP A 129 16.76 8.94 9.00
CA ASP A 129 15.34 9.28 8.99
C ASP A 129 15.12 10.59 9.75
N GLY A 130 15.15 11.71 9.03
CA GLY A 130 15.14 13.06 9.59
C GLY A 130 13.79 13.50 10.16
N GLY A 131 12.80 12.60 10.21
CA GLY A 131 11.46 12.88 10.72
C GLY A 131 10.62 13.68 9.72
N THR A 132 9.90 14.69 10.22
CA THR A 132 9.01 15.53 9.40
C THR A 132 9.75 16.75 8.89
N ILE A 133 9.80 16.90 7.58
CA ILE A 133 10.43 18.02 6.88
C ILE A 133 9.33 19.03 6.54
N LYS A 134 9.55 20.30 6.90
CA LYS A 134 8.69 21.44 6.55
C LYS A 134 9.20 22.15 5.30
N ASP A 135 8.35 22.98 4.68
CA ASP A 135 8.60 23.62 3.38
C ASP A 135 8.86 22.58 2.28
N SER A 136 8.07 21.50 2.32
CA SER A 136 8.30 20.31 1.55
C SER A 136 7.67 20.38 0.15
N PHE A 137 7.96 21.45 -0.59
CA PHE A 137 8.02 21.40 -2.06
C PHE A 137 9.21 20.50 -2.49
N TRP A 138 9.08 19.25 -2.04
CA TRP A 138 9.67 17.96 -2.33
C TRP A 138 11.14 17.67 -2.14
N HIS A 139 11.91 18.46 -1.38
CA HIS A 139 13.35 18.20 -1.33
C HIS A 139 13.91 18.25 -2.77
N MET A 140 13.33 19.10 -3.63
CA MET A 140 13.65 19.16 -5.07
C MET A 140 15.13 19.38 -5.35
N GLN A 141 15.86 19.94 -4.39
CA GLN A 141 17.32 20.03 -4.41
C GLN A 141 18.00 18.67 -4.59
N LYS A 142 17.38 17.59 -4.12
CA LYS A 142 17.85 16.20 -4.23
C LYS A 142 17.44 15.54 -5.55
N ILE A 143 16.44 16.08 -6.24
CA ILE A 143 16.12 15.68 -7.62
C ILE A 143 17.19 16.28 -8.54
N HIS A 144 17.66 15.49 -9.48
CA HIS A 144 18.62 15.93 -10.49
C HIS A 144 18.12 17.19 -11.20
N PRO A 145 18.98 18.21 -11.44
CA PRO A 145 18.56 19.49 -12.00
C PRO A 145 17.74 19.38 -13.30
N GLU A 146 18.13 18.47 -14.21
CA GLU A 146 17.41 18.24 -15.47
C GLU A 146 16.01 17.65 -15.30
N ASP A 147 15.76 16.90 -14.22
CA ASP A 147 14.47 16.22 -13.99
C ASP A 147 13.52 17.08 -13.14
N ARG A 148 14.06 18.10 -12.45
CA ARG A 148 13.37 18.90 -11.45
C ARG A 148 12.18 19.65 -12.05
N ASP A 149 12.41 20.50 -13.04
CA ASP A 149 11.39 21.39 -13.59
C ASP A 149 10.20 20.62 -14.17
N ARG A 150 10.49 19.48 -14.83
CA ARG A 150 9.47 18.57 -15.33
C ARG A 150 8.64 17.97 -14.19
N THR A 151 9.29 17.46 -13.15
CA THR A 151 8.62 16.82 -12.01
C THR A 151 7.75 17.81 -11.25
N VAL A 152 8.22 19.05 -11.07
CA VAL A 152 7.46 20.15 -10.47
C VAL A 152 6.17 20.42 -11.25
N SER A 153 6.31 20.57 -12.57
CA SER A 153 5.18 20.91 -13.44
C SER A 153 4.12 19.82 -13.41
N LEU A 154 4.53 18.55 -13.48
CA LEU A 154 3.64 17.40 -13.35
C LEU A 154 2.90 17.37 -12.01
N PHE A 155 3.59 17.70 -10.92
CA PHE A 155 2.98 17.73 -9.59
C PHE A 155 1.93 18.84 -9.47
N GLN A 156 2.24 20.04 -9.96
CA GLN A 156 1.29 21.15 -9.99
C GLN A 156 0.06 20.82 -10.85
N ASP A 157 0.27 20.17 -12.00
CA ASP A 157 -0.82 19.75 -12.86
C ASP A 157 -1.70 18.68 -12.20
N LEU A 158 -1.10 17.72 -11.48
CA LEU A 158 -1.84 16.73 -10.70
C LEU A 158 -2.73 17.38 -9.65
N LEU A 159 -2.23 18.37 -8.91
CA LEU A 159 -3.01 19.10 -7.92
C LEU A 159 -4.15 19.90 -8.56
N LYS A 160 -3.89 20.58 -9.68
CA LYS A 160 -4.90 21.36 -10.42
C LYS A 160 -6.01 20.48 -10.99
N ARG A 161 -5.63 19.34 -11.58
CA ARG A 161 -6.56 18.37 -12.17
C ARG A 161 -7.27 17.52 -11.13
N LYS A 162 -6.77 17.48 -9.90
CA LYS A 162 -7.23 16.63 -8.80
C LYS A 162 -7.13 15.14 -9.17
N ASP A 163 -6.11 14.80 -9.95
CA ASP A 163 -5.83 13.43 -10.35
C ASP A 163 -5.32 12.63 -9.15
N GLN A 164 -5.95 11.49 -8.88
CA GLN A 164 -5.65 10.71 -7.69
C GLN A 164 -4.35 9.91 -7.79
N ARG A 165 -3.77 9.76 -8.98
CA ARG A 165 -2.62 8.88 -9.21
C ARG A 165 -1.39 9.67 -9.63
N TRP A 166 -0.32 9.51 -8.85
CA TRP A 166 1.02 9.99 -9.17
C TRP A 166 1.90 8.83 -9.62
N ASN A 167 2.64 9.05 -10.70
CA ASN A 167 3.58 8.08 -11.24
C ASN A 167 4.63 8.80 -12.08
N VAL A 168 5.83 8.98 -11.53
CA VAL A 168 6.93 9.68 -12.21
C VAL A 168 8.24 8.95 -11.95
N GLU A 169 9.10 8.91 -12.96
CA GLU A 169 10.48 8.43 -12.84
C GLU A 169 11.43 9.62 -12.89
N TYR A 170 12.38 9.70 -11.96
CA TYR A 170 13.39 10.78 -11.90
C TYR A 170 14.67 10.29 -11.23
N ARG A 171 15.75 11.07 -11.35
CA ARG A 171 17.00 10.84 -10.64
C ARG A 171 17.00 11.53 -9.28
N TYR A 172 17.34 10.79 -8.24
CA TYR A 172 17.42 11.30 -6.86
C TYR A 172 18.82 11.07 -6.26
N ILE A 173 19.38 12.07 -5.57
CA ILE A 173 20.72 12.01 -5.01
C ILE A 173 20.75 11.28 -3.67
N CYS A 174 21.60 10.28 -3.55
CA CYS A 174 21.87 9.53 -2.33
C CYS A 174 22.85 10.27 -1.41
N SER A 175 22.96 9.81 -0.17
CA SER A 175 23.90 10.32 0.83
C SER A 175 25.38 10.25 0.39
N ASP A 176 25.72 9.30 -0.49
CA ASP A 176 27.05 9.16 -1.09
C ASP A 176 27.32 10.14 -2.25
N GLY A 177 26.35 11.00 -2.57
CA GLY A 177 26.44 12.00 -3.65
C GLY A 177 26.12 11.47 -5.05
N LYS A 178 25.82 10.18 -5.20
CA LYS A 178 25.45 9.60 -6.51
C LYS A 178 23.96 9.69 -6.74
N TYR A 179 23.57 9.82 -8.00
CA TYR A 179 22.18 9.78 -8.41
C TYR A 179 21.73 8.35 -8.73
N LYS A 180 20.54 7.99 -8.24
CA LYS A 180 19.84 6.76 -8.62
C LYS A 180 18.59 7.10 -9.42
N TYR A 181 18.23 6.24 -10.37
CA TYR A 181 16.92 6.32 -11.01
C TYR A 181 15.90 5.72 -10.05
N VAL A 182 14.85 6.49 -9.77
CA VAL A 182 13.77 6.06 -8.91
C VAL A 182 12.43 6.19 -9.62
N LYS A 183 11.50 5.33 -9.22
CA LYS A 183 10.10 5.39 -9.63
C LYS A 183 9.25 5.73 -8.44
N ASP A 184 8.60 6.89 -8.51
CA ASP A 184 7.77 7.42 -7.45
C ASP A 184 6.30 7.26 -7.81
N ARG A 185 5.55 6.57 -6.94
CA ARG A 185 4.13 6.29 -7.10
C ARG A 185 3.39 6.75 -5.87
N GLY A 186 2.33 7.53 -6.07
CA GLY A 186 1.56 8.09 -4.96
C GLY A 186 0.07 8.14 -5.25
N TYR A 187 -0.70 8.29 -4.17
CA TYR A 187 -2.13 8.49 -4.20
C TYR A 187 -2.50 9.82 -3.55
N LEU A 188 -3.23 10.66 -4.27
CA LEU A 188 -3.74 11.93 -3.77
C LEU A 188 -5.08 11.70 -3.05
N LEU A 189 -5.16 12.12 -1.79
CA LEU A 189 -6.38 12.10 -1.00
C LEU A 189 -7.06 13.47 -1.06
N LEU A 190 -8.33 13.44 -1.43
CA LEU A 190 -9.21 14.59 -1.51
C LEU A 190 -10.16 14.60 -0.30
N ASN A 191 -10.50 15.78 0.21
CA ASN A 191 -11.52 15.93 1.25
C ASN A 191 -12.94 15.88 0.65
N GLU A 192 -13.96 16.07 1.49
CA GLU A 192 -15.37 16.08 1.06
C GLU A 192 -15.70 17.19 0.04
N GLN A 193 -14.93 18.26 0.02
CA GLN A 193 -15.04 19.38 -0.92
C GLN A 193 -14.20 19.16 -2.20
N LEU A 194 -13.68 17.95 -2.41
CA LEU A 194 -12.77 17.60 -3.51
C LEU A 194 -11.47 18.40 -3.51
N GLU A 195 -11.02 18.91 -2.37
CA GLU A 195 -9.75 19.62 -2.24
C GLU A 195 -8.63 18.66 -1.80
N PRO A 196 -7.45 18.72 -2.43
CA PRO A 196 -6.30 17.92 -2.01
C PRO A 196 -5.84 18.28 -0.60
N PHE A 197 -5.72 17.29 0.30
CA PHE A 197 -5.25 17.54 1.67
C PHE A 197 -4.05 16.69 2.09
N ARG A 198 -3.87 15.52 1.47
CA ARG A 198 -2.82 14.58 1.81
C ARG A 198 -2.44 13.75 0.61
N MET A 199 -1.21 13.29 0.57
CA MET A 199 -0.72 12.36 -0.43
C MET A 199 0.16 11.32 0.23
N VAL A 200 0.02 10.05 -0.17
CA VAL A 200 0.87 8.97 0.34
C VAL A 200 1.43 8.18 -0.82
N GLY A 201 2.66 7.72 -0.70
CA GLY A 201 3.30 7.03 -1.81
C GLY A 201 4.53 6.23 -1.43
N ALA A 202 5.14 5.67 -2.46
CA ALA A 202 6.28 4.78 -2.39
C ALA A 202 7.25 5.11 -3.53
N ILE A 203 8.53 5.17 -3.21
CA ILE A 203 9.63 5.35 -4.15
C ILE A 203 10.40 4.03 -4.24
N GLN A 204 10.55 3.54 -5.46
CA GLN A 204 11.25 2.30 -5.78
C GLN A 204 12.59 2.58 -6.47
N ASP A 205 13.65 1.85 -6.12
CA ASP A 205 14.91 1.85 -6.88
C ASP A 205 14.68 1.14 -8.23
N ILE A 206 14.89 1.87 -9.32
CA ILE A 206 14.86 1.30 -10.67
C ILE A 206 16.20 1.48 -11.39
N HIS A 207 17.26 1.84 -10.66
CA HIS A 207 18.56 2.15 -11.22
C HIS A 207 19.10 0.97 -12.04
N GLN A 208 19.09 -0.23 -11.46
CA GLN A 208 19.60 -1.42 -12.14
C GLN A 208 18.79 -1.76 -13.40
N ILE A 209 17.46 -1.60 -13.34
CA ILE A 209 16.56 -1.82 -14.48
C ILE A 209 16.91 -0.83 -15.60
N LYS A 210 17.09 0.45 -15.28
CA LYS A 210 17.44 1.49 -16.27
C LYS A 210 18.81 1.25 -16.89
N ILE A 211 19.81 0.87 -16.10
CA ILE A 211 21.15 0.55 -16.62
C ILE A 211 21.08 -0.63 -17.59
N TYR A 212 20.37 -1.70 -17.25
CA TYR A 212 20.21 -2.83 -18.18
C TYR A 212 19.44 -2.45 -19.45
N GLN A 213 18.39 -1.64 -19.33
CA GLN A 213 17.66 -1.12 -20.50
C GLN A 213 18.58 -0.33 -21.43
N GLN A 214 19.36 0.60 -20.89
CA GLN A 214 20.32 1.41 -21.66
C GLN A 214 21.41 0.55 -22.31
N GLN A 215 21.92 -0.46 -21.61
CA GLN A 215 22.90 -1.40 -22.17
C GLN A 215 22.31 -2.20 -23.34
N LEU A 216 21.08 -2.68 -23.18
CA LEU A 216 20.39 -3.44 -24.21
C LEU A 216 20.07 -2.57 -25.43
N GLU A 217 19.65 -1.32 -25.22
CA GLU A 217 19.42 -0.35 -26.29
C GLU A 217 20.71 -0.08 -27.08
N LEU A 218 21.82 0.18 -26.38
CA LEU A 218 23.13 0.39 -27.02
C LEU A 218 23.60 -0.84 -27.79
N GLN A 219 23.39 -2.05 -27.27
CA GLN A 219 23.69 -3.29 -27.99
C GLN A 219 22.83 -3.44 -29.25
N ASN A 220 21.53 -3.14 -29.16
CA ASN A 220 20.63 -3.19 -30.30
C ASN A 220 20.99 -2.17 -31.38
N GLU A 221 21.39 -0.95 -31.00
CA GLU A 221 21.86 0.06 -31.95
C GLU A 221 23.11 -0.41 -32.70
N LYS A 222 24.09 -0.95 -31.98
CA LYS A 222 25.31 -1.53 -32.59
C LYS A 222 24.98 -2.69 -33.53
N LEU A 223 24.07 -3.58 -33.14
CA LEU A 223 23.63 -4.68 -34.00
C LEU A 223 22.95 -4.17 -35.28
N LYS A 224 22.13 -3.12 -35.19
CA LYS A 224 21.49 -2.50 -36.36
C LYS A 224 22.52 -1.87 -37.29
N GLU A 225 23.52 -1.18 -36.74
CA GLU A 225 24.62 -0.58 -37.51
C GLU A 225 25.41 -1.66 -38.28
N ILE A 226 25.81 -2.74 -37.59
CA ILE A 226 26.50 -3.88 -38.22
C ILE A 226 25.63 -4.51 -39.31
N ALA A 227 24.35 -4.77 -39.04
CA ALA A 227 23.44 -5.34 -40.03
C ALA A 227 23.27 -4.44 -41.27
N TRP A 228 23.23 -3.12 -41.06
CA TRP A 228 23.16 -2.14 -42.15
C TRP A 228 24.44 -2.13 -42.99
N LEU A 229 25.62 -2.11 -42.36
CA LEU A 229 26.92 -2.18 -43.03
C LEU A 229 27.05 -3.47 -43.85
N ASN A 230 26.76 -4.62 -43.24
CA ASN A 230 26.83 -5.93 -43.91
C ASN A 230 25.89 -5.99 -45.12
N SER A 231 24.68 -5.43 -45.00
CA SER A 231 23.73 -5.35 -46.11
C SER A 231 24.24 -4.46 -47.24
N HIS A 232 24.93 -3.36 -46.92
CA HIS A 232 25.50 -2.46 -47.92
C HIS A 232 26.67 -3.11 -48.67
N GLU A 233 27.59 -3.76 -47.94
CA GLU A 233 28.75 -4.45 -48.52
C GLU A 233 28.33 -5.61 -49.44
N ILE A 234 27.31 -6.39 -49.07
CA ILE A 234 26.79 -7.50 -49.91
C ILE A 234 26.01 -6.97 -51.12
N ARG A 235 25.25 -5.89 -50.96
CA ARG A 235 24.39 -5.36 -52.03
C ARG A 235 25.19 -4.84 -53.23
N ARG A 236 26.36 -4.25 -53.01
CA ARG A 236 27.20 -3.67 -54.07
C ARG A 236 27.58 -4.71 -55.14
N PRO A 237 28.32 -5.79 -54.83
CA PRO A 237 28.68 -6.81 -55.81
C PRO A 237 27.45 -7.55 -56.36
N LEU A 238 26.41 -7.77 -55.54
CA LEU A 238 25.16 -8.36 -56.02
C LEU A 238 24.49 -7.50 -57.10
N SER A 239 24.46 -6.18 -56.92
CA SER A 239 23.89 -5.25 -57.90
C SER A 239 24.68 -5.30 -59.21
N ASN A 240 26.01 -5.35 -59.14
CA ASN A 240 26.88 -5.51 -60.31
C ASN A 240 26.58 -6.81 -61.06
N ILE A 241 26.54 -7.95 -60.36
CA ILE A 241 26.21 -9.26 -60.94
C ILE A 241 24.85 -9.19 -61.64
N THR A 242 23.83 -8.66 -60.97
CA THR A 242 22.48 -8.56 -61.56
C THR A 242 22.41 -7.61 -62.76
N GLY A 243 23.23 -6.56 -62.80
CA GLY A 243 23.30 -5.62 -63.92
C GLY A 243 24.09 -6.14 -65.12
N VAL A 244 25.11 -6.97 -64.88
CA VAL A 244 25.96 -7.57 -65.93
C VAL A 244 25.29 -8.76 -66.61
N ILE A 245 24.47 -9.54 -65.89
CA ILE A 245 23.77 -10.72 -66.45
C ILE A 245 22.98 -10.43 -67.74
N PRO A 246 22.15 -9.38 -67.84
CA PRO A 246 21.48 -9.02 -69.08
C PRO A 246 22.45 -8.65 -70.21
N LEU A 247 23.51 -7.90 -69.89
CA LEU A 247 24.51 -7.46 -70.87
C LEU A 247 25.25 -8.65 -71.49
N ILE A 248 25.53 -9.70 -70.71
CA ILE A 248 26.12 -10.95 -71.20
C ILE A 248 25.18 -11.62 -72.21
N LYS A 249 23.87 -11.66 -71.93
CA LYS A 249 22.88 -12.24 -72.84
C LYS A 249 22.77 -11.48 -74.15
N ASP A 250 22.94 -10.16 -74.11
CA ASP A 250 22.88 -9.30 -75.30
C ASP A 250 24.18 -9.30 -76.11
N SER A 251 25.29 -9.75 -75.53
CA SER A 251 26.64 -9.73 -76.15
C SER A 251 27.15 -11.11 -76.59
N LEU A 252 26.25 -12.09 -76.75
CA LEU A 252 26.62 -13.48 -77.06
C LEU A 252 27.40 -13.65 -78.39
N ASP A 253 27.20 -12.72 -79.33
CA ASP A 253 27.84 -12.75 -80.65
C ASP A 253 29.18 -11.97 -80.72
N ASP A 254 29.53 -11.21 -79.68
CA ASP A 254 30.79 -10.46 -79.58
C ASP A 254 31.69 -11.03 -78.48
N ARG A 255 32.69 -11.79 -78.91
CA ARG A 255 33.61 -12.49 -78.01
C ARG A 255 34.39 -11.54 -77.09
N ASP A 256 34.84 -10.39 -77.60
CA ASP A 256 35.68 -9.48 -76.81
C ASP A 256 34.86 -8.78 -75.74
N SER A 257 33.64 -8.32 -76.07
CA SER A 257 32.69 -7.76 -75.09
C SER A 257 32.25 -8.81 -74.06
N LEU A 258 32.02 -10.05 -74.49
CA LEU A 258 31.62 -11.15 -73.61
C LEU A 258 32.72 -11.50 -72.60
N LEU A 259 34.00 -11.51 -73.02
CA LEU A 259 35.13 -11.71 -72.11
C LEU A 259 35.24 -10.59 -71.08
N GLN A 260 35.10 -9.32 -71.49
CA GLN A 260 35.11 -8.19 -70.55
C GLN A 260 33.98 -8.26 -69.52
N LEU A 261 32.77 -8.66 -69.92
CA LEU A 261 31.63 -8.80 -69.02
C LEU A 261 31.79 -9.99 -68.06
N ILE A 262 32.43 -11.08 -68.52
CA ILE A 262 32.79 -12.21 -67.66
C ILE A 262 33.82 -11.78 -66.61
N ASP A 263 34.86 -11.03 -66.99
CA ASP A 263 35.88 -10.53 -66.04
C ASP A 263 35.24 -9.65 -64.95
N VAL A 264 34.28 -8.79 -65.31
CA VAL A 264 33.54 -7.96 -64.33
C VAL A 264 32.65 -8.82 -63.42
N LEU A 265 32.06 -9.89 -63.95
CA LEU A 265 31.27 -10.84 -63.16
C LEU A 265 32.15 -11.62 -62.19
N GLU A 266 33.31 -12.12 -62.63
CA GLU A 266 34.29 -12.81 -61.79
C GLU A 266 34.76 -11.91 -60.65
N LEU A 267 35.16 -10.66 -60.96
CA LEU A 267 35.55 -9.68 -59.95
C LEU A 267 34.41 -9.42 -58.94
N SER A 268 33.17 -9.27 -59.42
CA SER A 268 32.02 -9.05 -58.54
C SER A 268 31.71 -10.27 -57.66
N THR A 269 31.93 -11.49 -58.16
CA THR A 269 31.79 -12.72 -57.35
C THR A 269 32.89 -12.84 -56.29
N GLU A 270 34.13 -12.46 -56.61
CA GLU A 270 35.23 -12.40 -55.63
C GLU A 270 34.96 -11.35 -54.54
N GLU A 271 34.48 -10.15 -54.92
CA GLU A 271 34.09 -9.11 -53.96
C GLU A 271 32.95 -9.57 -53.04
N LEU A 272 31.99 -10.34 -53.56
CA LEU A 272 30.90 -10.93 -52.77
C LEU A 272 31.42 -11.98 -51.79
N GLU A 273 32.29 -12.89 -52.24
CA GLU A 273 32.93 -13.90 -51.40
C GLU A 273 33.70 -13.25 -50.24
N GLN A 274 34.51 -12.22 -50.54
CA GLN A 274 35.25 -11.47 -49.53
C GLN A 274 34.32 -10.79 -48.52
N SER A 275 33.23 -10.19 -48.99
CA SER A 275 32.22 -9.56 -48.13
C SER A 275 31.58 -10.58 -47.18
N ILE A 276 31.20 -11.76 -47.68
CA ILE A 276 30.61 -12.85 -46.87
C ILE A 276 31.63 -13.36 -45.84
N GLN A 277 32.89 -13.56 -46.21
CA GLN A 277 33.93 -14.00 -45.29
C GLN A 277 34.14 -12.99 -44.15
N LYS A 278 34.14 -11.70 -44.46
CA LYS A 278 34.25 -10.62 -43.49
C LYS A 278 33.07 -10.59 -42.52
N VAL A 279 31.84 -10.76 -43.02
CA VAL A 279 30.63 -10.84 -42.19
C VAL A 279 30.69 -12.05 -41.23
N ASN A 280 31.09 -13.22 -41.73
CA ASN A 280 31.22 -14.43 -40.91
C ASN A 280 32.33 -14.32 -39.86
N ALA A 281 33.42 -13.61 -40.15
CA ALA A 281 34.49 -13.34 -39.19
C ALA A 281 34.04 -12.42 -38.04
N GLN A 282 33.14 -11.47 -38.32
CA GLN A 282 32.58 -10.57 -37.31
C GLN A 282 31.50 -11.22 -36.42
N ALA A 283 30.94 -12.36 -36.86
CA ALA A 283 29.90 -13.10 -36.14
C ALA A 283 30.43 -14.16 -35.16
N LYS A 284 31.76 -14.38 -35.09
CA LYS A 284 32.44 -15.28 -34.14
C LYS A 284 32.98 -14.52 -32.94
#